data_AF-A0A6G3X0V6-F1
#
_entry.id   AF-A0A6G3X0V6-F1
#
_cell.length_a   1.000
_cell.length_b   1.000
_cell.length_c   1.000
_cell.angle_alpha   90.00
_cell.angle_beta   90.00
_cell.angle_gamma   90.00
#
_symmetry.space_group_name_H-M   'P 1'
#
loop_
_entity.id
_entity.type
_entity.pdbx_description
1 polymer ?
#
loop_
_entity_poly.entity_id
_entity_poly.type
_entity_poly.pdbx_seq_one_letter_code
_entity_poly.pdbx_strand_id
1 'polypeptide(L)'
;YKIRMKILNSVTNSLTDSVKELQSKGKVDKDVSPAAMAGSLVAMLAAVASHQKGFTTWGVKQAELRPNLALLVHLGITGKKPTK
;
A
#
# COMPACT_ATOMS: atom_id res chain seq x y z
N TYR A 1 -6.20 6.10 -19.88
CA TYR A 1 -5.37 6.70 -18.81
C TYR A 1 -6.18 7.38 -17.70
N LYS A 2 -7.14 8.28 -18.03
CA LYS A 2 -7.90 9.07 -17.03
C LYS A 2 -8.60 8.24 -15.94
N ILE A 3 -9.29 7.13 -16.29
CA ILE A 3 -9.99 6.27 -15.31
C ILE A 3 -9.01 5.61 -14.33
N ARG A 4 -7.94 5.00 -14.84
CA ARG A 4 -6.87 4.40 -14.02
C ARG A 4 -6.31 5.41 -13.02
N MET A 5 -5.98 6.62 -13.47
CA MET A 5 -5.48 7.67 -12.58
C MET A 5 -6.50 8.10 -11.54
N LYS A 6 -7.79 8.19 -11.90
CA LYS A 6 -8.87 8.51 -10.94
C LYS A 6 -8.94 7.47 -9.82
N ILE A 7 -8.86 6.18 -10.17
CA ILE A 7 -8.90 5.08 -9.19
C ILE A 7 -7.65 5.10 -8.31
N LEU A 8 -6.46 5.15 -8.92
CA LEU A 8 -5.20 5.16 -8.16
C LEU A 8 -5.11 6.38 -7.24
N ASN A 9 -5.50 7.57 -7.71
CA ASN A 9 -5.51 8.78 -6.88
C ASN A 9 -6.49 8.68 -5.71
N SER A 10 -7.66 8.06 -5.89
CA SER A 10 -8.60 7.84 -4.79
C SER A 10 -7.96 7.04 -3.66
N VAL A 11 -7.26 5.96 -3.99
CA VAL A 11 -6.57 5.11 -3.00
C VAL A 11 -5.37 5.83 -2.39
N THR A 12 -4.55 6.49 -3.22
CA THR A 12 -3.39 7.26 -2.76
C THR A 12 -3.79 8.35 -1.77
N ASN A 13 -4.89 9.07 -2.03
CA ASN A 13 -5.36 10.14 -1.15
C ASN A 13 -5.81 9.59 0.21
N SER A 14 -6.62 8.52 0.23
CA SER A 14 -7.06 7.90 1.48
C SER A 14 -5.89 7.38 2.34
N LEU A 15 -4.88 6.79 1.69
CA LEU A 15 -3.67 6.35 2.40
C LEU A 15 -2.81 7.54 2.88
N THR A 16 -2.71 8.60 2.08
CA THR A 16 -2.02 9.84 2.45
C THR A 16 -2.61 10.43 3.73
N ASP A 17 -3.95 10.50 3.80
CA ASP A 17 -4.64 11.05 4.97
C ASP A 17 -4.47 10.14 6.21
N SER A 18 -4.43 8.82 6.01
CA SER A 18 -4.12 7.87 7.08
C SER A 18 -2.71 8.10 7.65
N VAL A 19 -1.70 8.34 6.80
CA VAL A 19 -0.33 8.63 7.25
C VAL A 19 -0.29 9.97 8.00
N LYS A 20 -0.98 11.00 7.51
CA LYS A 20 -1.08 12.31 8.20
C LYS A 20 -1.72 12.17 9.59
N GLU A 21 -2.79 11.37 9.70
CA GLU A 21 -3.44 11.11 10.98
C GLU A 21 -2.51 10.37 11.95
N LEU A 22 -1.71 9.44 11.46
CA LEU A 22 -0.73 8.73 12.28
C LEU A 22 0.44 9.63 12.68
N GLN A 23 0.90 10.52 11.80
CA GLN A 23 1.90 11.54 12.12
C GLN A 23 1.41 12.52 13.19
N SER A 24 0.15 12.99 13.09
CA SER A 24 -0.42 13.91 14.09
C SER A 24 -0.53 13.28 15.48
N LYS A 25 -0.61 11.94 15.53
CA LYS A 25 -0.60 11.13 16.76
C LYS A 25 0.81 10.69 17.20
N GLY A 26 1.86 11.15 16.53
CA GLY A 26 3.25 10.78 16.83
C GLY A 26 3.58 9.30 16.57
N LYS A 27 2.78 8.61 15.74
CA LYS A 27 2.96 7.19 15.39
C LYS A 27 3.81 6.97 14.15
N VAL A 28 4.01 8.02 13.35
CA VAL A 28 4.87 8.06 12.17
C VAL A 28 5.75 9.30 12.28
N ASP A 29 7.02 9.18 11.87
CA ASP A 29 7.99 10.27 11.89
C ASP A 29 7.54 11.43 10.98
N LYS A 30 7.80 12.67 11.39
CA LYS A 30 7.47 13.88 10.61
C LYS A 30 8.30 13.99 9.32
N ASP A 31 9.47 13.36 9.28
CA ASP A 31 10.33 13.35 8.10
C ASP A 31 9.81 12.42 6.99
N VAL A 32 8.85 11.54 7.31
CA VAL A 32 8.17 10.72 6.29
C VAL A 32 7.24 11.60 5.47
N SER A 33 7.39 11.59 4.14
CA SER A 33 6.43 12.25 3.24
C SER A 33 5.17 11.38 3.08
N PRO A 34 3.98 11.84 3.53
CA PRO A 34 2.76 11.03 3.46
C PRO A 34 2.36 10.63 2.04
N ALA A 35 2.47 11.58 1.10
CA ALA A 35 2.12 11.36 -0.29
C ALA A 35 3.12 10.43 -1.00
N ALA A 36 4.42 10.53 -0.68
CA ALA A 36 5.43 9.65 -1.23
C ALA A 36 5.25 8.21 -0.74
N MET A 37 4.97 8.03 0.56
CA MET A 37 4.68 6.72 1.15
C MET A 37 3.45 6.07 0.50
N ALA A 38 2.32 6.79 0.48
CA ALA A 38 1.07 6.30 -0.09
C ALA A 38 1.19 6.00 -1.59
N GLY A 39 1.81 6.91 -2.36
CA GLY A 39 2.01 6.75 -3.79
C GLY A 39 2.88 5.54 -4.14
N SER A 40 3.94 5.30 -3.36
CA SER A 40 4.82 4.14 -3.54
C SER A 40 4.09 2.82 -3.29
N LEU A 41 3.29 2.74 -2.22
CA LEU A 41 2.46 1.57 -1.94
C LEU A 41 1.45 1.31 -3.05
N VAL A 42 0.74 2.34 -3.52
CA VAL A 42 -0.24 2.19 -4.62
C VAL A 42 0.43 1.77 -5.92
N ALA A 43 1.60 2.32 -6.25
CA ALA A 43 2.36 1.92 -7.43
C ALA A 43 2.79 0.45 -7.35
N MET A 44 3.29 0.00 -6.19
CA MET A 44 3.64 -1.40 -5.94
C MET A 44 2.41 -2.31 -6.08
N LEU A 45 1.29 -1.96 -5.45
CA LEU A 45 0.03 -2.73 -5.55
C LEU A 45 -0.44 -2.86 -7.00
N ALA A 46 -0.37 -1.78 -7.77
CA ALA A 46 -0.75 -1.78 -9.18
C ALA A 46 0.19 -2.69 -10.00
N ALA A 47 1.50 -2.64 -9.75
CA ALA A 47 2.47 -3.51 -10.41
C ALA A 47 2.22 -5.00 -10.11
N VAL A 48 1.95 -5.34 -8.83
CA VAL A 48 1.61 -6.72 -8.44
C VAL A 48 0.30 -7.17 -9.07
N ALA A 49 -0.72 -6.30 -9.10
CA ALA A 49 -1.99 -6.61 -9.76
C ALA A 49 -1.81 -6.89 -11.27
N SER A 50 -0.91 -6.19 -11.95
CA SER A 50 -0.56 -6.45 -13.35
C SER A 50 0.32 -7.68 -13.55
N HIS A 51 0.96 -8.21 -12.50
CA HIS A 51 1.92 -9.31 -12.57
C HIS A 51 1.47 -10.59 -11.83
N GLN A 52 0.20 -10.72 -11.45
CA GLN A 52 -0.28 -11.82 -10.58
C GLN A 52 0.10 -13.23 -11.08
N LYS A 53 0.07 -13.48 -12.39
CA LYS A 53 0.46 -14.78 -12.98
C LYS A 53 1.98 -15.03 -12.91
N GLY A 54 2.80 -13.99 -12.85
CA GLY A 54 4.24 -14.16 -12.70
C GLY A 54 4.61 -14.73 -11.33
N PHE A 55 3.86 -14.37 -10.29
CA PHE A 55 4.09 -14.91 -8.94
C PHE A 55 3.94 -16.44 -8.87
N THR A 56 3.09 -17.04 -9.71
CA THR A 56 2.96 -18.51 -9.72
C THR A 56 4.19 -19.20 -10.26
N THR A 57 4.97 -18.57 -11.14
CA THR A 57 6.25 -19.13 -11.63
C THR A 57 7.34 -19.10 -10.57
N TRP A 58 7.18 -18.27 -9.53
CA TRP A 58 8.02 -18.23 -8.33
C TRP A 58 7.51 -19.16 -7.21
N GLY A 59 6.47 -19.97 -7.47
CA GLY A 59 5.90 -20.92 -6.52
C GLY A 59 4.91 -20.32 -5.51
N VAL A 60 4.50 -19.06 -5.67
CA VAL A 60 3.54 -18.40 -4.77
C VAL A 60 2.12 -18.84 -5.11
N LYS A 61 1.33 -19.22 -4.09
CA LYS A 61 -0.09 -19.52 -4.32
C LYS A 61 -0.85 -18.22 -4.52
N GLN A 62 -1.74 -18.18 -5.52
CA GLN A 62 -2.52 -16.96 -5.80
C GLN A 62 -3.32 -16.48 -4.57
N ALA A 63 -3.82 -17.41 -3.75
CA ALA A 63 -4.54 -17.12 -2.51
C ALA A 63 -3.69 -16.38 -1.46
N GLU A 64 -2.35 -16.47 -1.54
CA GLU A 64 -1.42 -15.83 -0.61
C GLU A 64 -1.13 -14.37 -0.98
N LEU A 65 -1.38 -13.96 -2.23
CA LEU A 65 -1.07 -12.59 -2.69
C LEU A 65 -1.85 -11.53 -1.91
N ARG A 66 -3.18 -11.63 -1.89
CA ARG A 66 -4.03 -10.61 -1.27
C ARG A 66 -3.75 -10.43 0.23
N PRO A 67 -3.65 -11.49 1.06
CA PRO A 67 -3.30 -11.35 2.48
C PRO A 67 -1.93 -10.67 2.70
N ASN A 68 -0.92 -11.04 1.91
CA ASN A 68 0.42 -10.46 2.06
C ASN A 68 0.50 -9.00 1.58
N LEU A 69 -0.25 -8.62 0.54
CA LEU A 69 -0.35 -7.21 0.15
C LEU A 69 -1.07 -6.37 1.22
N ALA A 70 -2.11 -6.92 1.86
CA ALA A 70 -2.77 -6.24 2.98
C ALA A 70 -1.82 -6.05 4.17
N LEU A 71 -0.99 -7.06 4.47
CA LEU A 71 0.06 -6.97 5.49
C LEU A 71 1.07 -5.87 5.14
N LEU A 72 1.56 -5.81 3.89
CA LEU A 72 2.50 -4.78 3.44
C LEU A 72 1.92 -3.37 3.56
N VAL A 73 0.66 -3.18 3.17
CA VAL A 73 -0.03 -1.88 3.31
C VAL A 73 -0.14 -1.50 4.79
N HIS A 74 -0.56 -2.42 5.65
CA HIS A 74 -0.67 -2.13 7.08
C HIS A 74 0.69 -1.76 7.69
N LEU A 75 1.74 -2.52 7.38
CA LEU A 75 3.11 -2.22 7.83
C LEU A 75 3.61 -0.88 7.29
N GLY A 76 3.45 -0.62 5.99
CA GLY A 76 3.91 0.62 5.37
C GLY A 76 3.21 1.88 5.89
N ILE A 77 1.95 1.77 6.30
CA ILE A 77 1.18 2.91 6.83
C ILE A 77 1.39 3.09 8.33
N THR A 78 1.41 2.00 9.10
CA THR A 78 1.38 2.06 10.57
C THR A 78 2.73 1.84 11.24
N GLY A 79 3.70 1.26 10.53
CA GLY A 79 4.97 0.79 11.09
C GLY A 79 4.83 -0.39 12.06
N LYS A 80 3.63 -0.98 12.20
CA LYS A 80 3.33 -2.03 13.19
C LYS A 80 2.82 -3.28 12.52
N LYS A 81 3.09 -4.44 13.12
CA LYS A 81 2.51 -5.70 12.69
C LYS A 81 1.00 -5.71 13.01
N PRO A 82 0.12 -6.16 12.10
CA PRO A 82 -1.31 -6.25 12.37
C PRO A 82 -1.60 -7.10 13.61
N THR A 83 -2.43 -6.60 14.52
CA THR A 83 -2.85 -7.31 15.72
C THR A 83 -4.02 -8.23 15.42
N LYS A 84 -3.74 -9.35 14.75
CA LYS A 84 -4.70 -10.37 14.27
C LYS A 84 -5.77 -9.88 13.30
#